data_AF-A0A497QVN3-F1
#
_entry.id   AF-A0A497QVN3-F1
#
_cell.length_a   1.000
_cell.length_b   1.000
_cell.length_c   1.000
_cell.angle_alpha   90.00
_cell.angle_beta   90.00
_cell.angle_gamma   90.00
#
_symmetry.space_group_name_H-M   'P 1'
#
loop_
_entity.id
_entity.type
_entity.pdbx_description
1 polymer ?
#
loop_
_entity_poly.entity_id
_entity_poly.type
_entity_poly.pdbx_seq_one_letter_code
_entity_poly.pdbx_strand_id
1 'polypeptide(L)'
;MNNEKAYVGTFRKKNNDFRTMVFVKLEDLPASFLETKIKGKETDRKLAEGSELVWDVESDGFRVFNWNTIIGEVEKYSAFEEKRTPTEKTS
;
A
#
# COMPACT_ATOMS: atom_id res chain seq x y z
N MET A 1 15.08 -7.48 -13.00
CA MET A 1 13.75 -8.11 -12.87
C MET A 1 12.94 -7.17 -12.00
N ASN A 2 12.04 -6.39 -12.61
CA ASN A 2 11.18 -5.48 -11.86
C ASN A 2 9.99 -6.29 -11.37
N ASN A 3 9.92 -6.52 -10.06
CA ASN A 3 8.81 -7.21 -9.43
C ASN A 3 7.87 -6.17 -8.85
N GLU A 4 7.06 -5.54 -9.70
CA GLU A 4 6.00 -4.65 -9.26
C GLU A 4 4.98 -5.47 -8.47
N LYS A 5 5.15 -5.53 -7.15
CA LYS A 5 4.27 -6.24 -6.23
C LYS A 5 3.40 -5.22 -5.51
N ALA A 6 2.10 -5.27 -5.78
CA ALA A 6 1.15 -4.62 -4.91
C ALA A 6 0.88 -5.51 -3.69
N TYR A 7 0.48 -4.86 -2.61
CA TYR A 7 0.10 -5.47 -1.36
C TYR A 7 -1.24 -4.89 -0.92
N VAL A 8 -2.05 -5.69 -0.26
CA VAL A 8 -3.32 -5.25 0.32
C VAL A 8 -3.23 -5.44 1.83
N GLY A 9 -3.55 -4.38 2.56
CA GLY A 9 -3.51 -4.38 4.02
C GLY A 9 -4.72 -3.69 4.60
N THR A 10 -5.25 -4.25 5.68
CA THR A 10 -6.31 -3.62 6.48
C THR A 10 -5.69 -2.99 7.71
N PHE A 11 -6.00 -1.71 7.96
CA PHE A 11 -5.51 -0.98 9.12
C PHE A 11 -6.63 -0.28 9.85
N ARG A 12 -6.45 -0.11 11.16
CA ARG A 12 -7.39 0.62 12.02
C ARG A 12 -7.08 2.12 12.00
N LYS A 13 -8.08 2.91 11.64
CA LYS A 13 -8.02 4.38 11.67
C LYS A 13 -8.20 4.90 13.10
N LYS A 14 -7.84 6.17 13.30
CA LYS A 14 -8.04 6.89 14.58
C LYS A 14 -9.49 6.95 15.04
N ASN A 15 -10.45 6.90 14.11
CA ASN A 15 -11.88 6.89 14.40
C ASN A 15 -12.43 5.48 14.68
N ASN A 16 -11.57 4.48 14.93
CA ASN A 16 -11.91 3.07 15.13
C ASN A 16 -12.49 2.33 13.92
N ASP A 17 -12.62 2.97 12.76
CA ASP A 17 -12.97 2.27 11.53
C ASP A 17 -11.79 1.47 10.97
N PHE A 18 -12.11 0.39 10.26
CA PHE A 18 -11.15 -0.38 9.49
C PHE A 18 -11.15 0.09 8.04
N ARG A 19 -9.96 0.26 7.47
CA ARG A 19 -9.80 0.56 6.05
C ARG A 19 -8.82 -0.41 5.44
N THR A 20 -9.23 -0.99 4.33
CA THR A 20 -8.35 -1.74 3.43
C THR A 20 -7.76 -0.78 2.40
N MET A 21 -6.47 -0.93 2.09
CA MET A 21 -5.76 -0.13 1.10
C MET A 21 -4.83 -1.03 0.30
N VAL A 22 -4.78 -0.80 -1.01
CA VAL A 22 -3.80 -1.42 -1.91
C VAL A 22 -2.62 -0.48 -2.09
N PHE A 23 -1.42 -0.96 -1.77
CA PHE A 23 -0.20 -0.18 -1.82
C PHE A 23 0.98 -0.95 -2.40
N VAL A 24 1.98 -0.23 -2.91
CA VAL A 24 3.25 -0.77 -3.40
C VAL A 24 4.37 -0.19 -2.55
N LYS A 25 5.32 -1.04 -2.13
CA LYS A 25 6.52 -0.58 -1.43
C LYS A 25 7.45 0.15 -2.40
N LEU A 26 8.20 1.14 -1.92
CA LEU A 26 9.12 1.88 -2.79
C LEU A 26 10.25 0.99 -3.32
N GLU A 27 10.67 -0.03 -2.56
CA GLU A 27 11.67 -1.02 -3.01
C GLU A 27 11.18 -1.89 -4.17
N ASP A 28 9.87 -2.11 -4.28
CA ASP A 28 9.23 -2.89 -5.34
C ASP A 28 8.86 -1.98 -6.56
N LEU A 29 9.02 -0.66 -6.46
CA LEU A 29 8.77 0.29 -7.56
C LEU A 29 10.01 0.49 -8.44
N PRO A 30 9.83 0.74 -9.75
CA PRO A 30 10.92 1.12 -10.62
C PRO A 30 11.54 2.45 -10.16
N ALA A 31 12.87 2.54 -10.10
CA ALA A 31 13.57 3.78 -9.76
C ALA A 31 13.15 4.95 -10.67
N SER A 32 12.97 4.69 -11.97
CA SER A 32 12.48 5.68 -12.94
C SER A 32 11.08 6.22 -12.59
N PHE A 33 10.19 5.39 -12.04
CA PHE A 33 8.89 5.83 -11.57
C PHE A 33 9.04 6.78 -10.37
N LEU A 34 9.86 6.39 -9.39
CA LEU A 34 10.15 7.23 -8.23
C LEU A 34 10.76 8.57 -8.64
N GLU A 35 11.69 8.61 -9.58
CA GLU A 35 12.31 9.84 -10.08
C GLU A 35 11.29 10.77 -10.76
N THR A 36 10.31 10.21 -11.48
CA THR A 36 9.25 11.02 -12.12
C THR A 36 8.23 11.59 -11.14
N LYS A 37 7.94 10.87 -10.05
CA LYS A 37 6.89 11.21 -9.07
C LYS A 37 7.43 11.96 -7.85
N ILE A 38 8.63 11.65 -7.38
CA ILE A 38 9.30 12.31 -6.25
C ILE A 38 10.12 13.49 -6.78
N LYS A 39 9.46 14.62 -6.98
CA LYS A 39 10.14 15.89 -7.30
C LYS A 39 10.59 16.57 -5.99
N GLY A 40 11.79 16.24 -5.53
CA GLY A 40 12.44 16.87 -4.39
C GLY A 40 12.92 15.87 -3.32
N LYS A 41 14.09 16.14 -2.74
CA LYS A 41 14.68 15.39 -1.62
C LYS A 41 13.79 15.48 -0.37
N GLU A 42 12.72 14.72 -0.28
CA GLU A 42 11.96 14.51 0.97
C GLU A 42 12.12 13.09 1.53
N THR A 43 13.08 12.32 1.02
CA THR A 43 13.40 10.96 1.49
C THR A 43 13.99 10.92 2.91
N ASP A 44 14.37 12.07 3.47
CA ASP A 44 14.95 12.20 4.81
C ASP A 44 13.92 12.55 5.90
N ARG A 45 12.61 12.44 5.62
CA ARG A 45 11.63 12.47 6.70
C ARG A 45 11.83 11.23 7.56
N LYS A 46 12.35 11.41 8.78
CA LYS A 46 12.28 10.41 9.84
C LYS A 46 10.81 10.06 10.08
N LEU A 47 10.39 8.95 9.49
CA LEU A 47 9.12 8.32 9.81
C LEU A 47 9.19 7.77 11.24
N ALA A 48 8.04 7.72 11.91
CA ALA A 48 7.95 7.07 13.20
C ALA A 48 8.29 5.57 13.06
N GLU A 49 8.75 4.95 14.14
CA GLU A 49 9.05 3.51 14.13
C GLU A 49 7.81 2.69 13.75
N GLY A 50 7.99 1.71 12.86
CA GLY A 50 6.89 0.95 12.26
C GLY A 50 6.05 1.72 11.24
N SER A 51 6.48 2.91 10.78
CA SER A 51 5.87 3.61 9.65
C SER A 51 6.74 3.53 8.40
N GLU A 52 6.13 3.33 7.25
CA GLU A 52 6.78 3.19 5.94
C GLU A 52 6.10 4.09 4.91
N LEU A 53 6.89 4.71 4.02
CA LEU A 53 6.35 5.44 2.87
C LEU A 53 6.00 4.42 1.79
N VAL A 54 4.76 4.39 1.36
CA VAL A 54 4.25 3.49 0.33
C VAL A 54 3.54 4.28 -0.76
N TRP A 55 3.42 3.69 -1.94
CA TRP A 55 2.59 4.21 -3.01
C TRP A 55 1.18 3.62 -2.91
N ASP A 56 0.18 4.44 -2.59
CA ASP A 56 -1.22 4.03 -2.61
C ASP A 56 -1.69 3.95 -4.08
N VAL A 57 -2.01 2.74 -4.52
CA VAL A 57 -2.42 2.46 -5.91
C VAL A 57 -3.79 3.06 -6.20
N GLU A 58 -4.69 3.08 -5.22
CA GLU A 58 -6.04 3.61 -5.39
C GLU A 58 -6.06 5.14 -5.39
N SER A 59 -5.20 5.77 -4.58
CA SER A 59 -5.10 7.23 -4.50
C SER A 59 -4.11 7.86 -5.50
N ASP A 60 -3.38 7.06 -6.28
CA ASP A 60 -2.24 7.48 -7.15
C ASP A 60 -1.28 8.45 -6.42
N GLY A 61 -0.86 8.10 -5.21
CA GLY A 61 -0.07 9.02 -4.39
C GLY A 61 0.72 8.36 -3.25
N PHE A 62 1.76 9.04 -2.79
CA PHE A 62 2.54 8.60 -1.63
C PHE A 62 1.74 8.76 -0.34
N ARG A 63 1.70 7.69 0.46
CA ARG A 63 1.11 7.68 1.81
C ARG A 63 2.07 7.05 2.81
N VAL A 64 1.97 7.51 4.05
CA VAL A 64 2.64 6.84 5.17
C VAL A 64 1.71 5.74 5.67
N PHE A 65 2.21 4.50 5.63
CA PHE A 65 1.55 3.33 6.16
C PHE A 65 2.14 2.96 7.51
N ASN A 66 1.29 2.69 8.50
CA ASN A 66 1.74 2.36 9.86
C ASN A 66 1.50 0.87 10.14
N TRP A 67 2.57 0.08 10.13
CA TRP A 67 2.57 -1.35 10.38
C TRP A 67 2.02 -1.71 11.76
N ASN A 68 2.14 -0.81 12.75
CA ASN A 68 1.59 -1.02 14.09
C ASN A 68 0.05 -0.99 14.14
N THR A 69 -0.61 -0.51 13.07
CA THR A 69 -2.07 -0.39 12.99
C THR A 69 -2.72 -1.45 12.12
N ILE A 70 -1.93 -2.38 11.58
CA ILE A 70 -2.42 -3.48 10.76
C ILE A 70 -3.30 -4.39 11.60
N ILE A 71 -4.39 -4.84 10.96
CA ILE A 71 -5.26 -5.88 11.47
C ILE A 71 -5.10 -7.08 10.55
N GLY A 72 -4.57 -8.18 11.09
CA GLY A 72 -4.27 -9.40 10.33
C GLY A 72 -2.91 -9.34 9.63
N GLU A 73 -2.84 -9.91 8.44
CA GLU A 73 -1.62 -9.99 7.63
C GLU A 73 -1.76 -9.14 6.36
N VAL A 74 -0.64 -8.67 5.84
CA VAL A 74 -0.58 -7.99 4.54
C VAL A 74 -0.35 -9.04 3.47
N GLU A 75 -1.25 -9.10 2.50
CA GLU A 75 -1.23 -10.08 1.43
C GLU A 75 -0.70 -9.46 0.13
N LYS A 76 -0.07 -10.27 -0.72
CA LYS A 76 0.33 -9.81 -2.06
C LYS A 76 -0.91 -9.62 -2.92
N TYR A 77 -1.11 -8.41 -3.38
CA TYR A 77 -2.18 -8.06 -4.29
C TYR A 77 -1.73 -8.31 -5.74
N SER A 78 -2.18 -9.42 -6.31
CA SER A 78 -1.98 -9.71 -7.73
C SER A 78 -3.13 -9.07 -8.52
N ALA A 79 -2.96 -7.81 -8.94
CA ALA A 79 -3.95 -7.06 -9.72
C ALA A 79 -4.38 -7.74 -11.04
N PHE A 80 -3.75 -8.86 -11.41
CA PHE A 80 -4.00 -9.63 -12.62
C PHE A 80 -4.95 -10.83 -12.45
N GLU A 81 -5.41 -11.19 -11.24
CA GLU A 81 -6.18 -12.43 -11.03
C GLU A 81 -7.65 -12.27 -10.61
N GLU A 82 -8.19 -11.06 -10.45
CA GLU A 82 -9.58 -10.90 -9.96
C GLU A 82 -10.53 -10.18 -10.94
N LYS A 83 -10.68 -10.79 -12.12
CA LYS A 83 -12.00 -10.82 -12.79
C LYS A 83 -12.80 -12.06 -12.38
N ARG A 84 -12.75 -12.47 -11.10
CA ARG A 84 -13.54 -13.61 -10.60
C ARG A 84 -14.30 -13.25 -9.33
N THR A 85 -15.50 -12.72 -9.59
CA THR A 85 -16.77 -12.93 -8.87
C THR A 85 -16.85 -12.60 -7.37
N PRO A 86 -17.75 -11.69 -6.96
CA PRO A 86 -18.18 -11.62 -5.58
C PRO A 86 -18.97 -12.90 -5.26
N THR A 87 -18.50 -13.73 -4.33
CA THR A 87 -19.37 -14.73 -3.71
C THR A 87 -20.34 -14.02 -2.78
N GLU A 88 -21.51 -13.75 -3.33
CA GLU A 88 -22.76 -13.54 -2.63
C GLU A 88 -22.92 -14.63 -1.55
N LYS A 89 -22.76 -14.26 -0.28
CA LYS A 89 -23.30 -15.06 0.83
C LYS A 89 -24.75 -14.62 1.02
N THR A 90 -25.64 -15.27 0.28
CA THR A 90 -27.07 -15.28 0.55
C THR A 90 -27.29 -16.04 1.87
N SER A 91 -28.02 -15.44 2.81
CA SER A 91 -28.68 -16.11 3.94
C SER A 91 -30.16 -15.77 3.89
#